data_AF-A0A4Y2KK35-F1
#
_entry.id   AF-A0A4Y2KK35-F1
#
_cell.length_a   1.000
_cell.length_b   1.000
_cell.length_c   1.000
_cell.angle_alpha   90.00
_cell.angle_beta   90.00
_cell.angle_gamma   90.00
#
_symmetry.space_group_name_H-M   'P 1'
#
loop_
_entity.id
_entity.type
_entity.pdbx_description
1 polymer ?
#
loop_
_entity_poly.entity_id
_entity_poly.type
_entity_poly.pdbx_seq_one_letter_code
_entity_poly.pdbx_strand_id
1 'polypeptide(L)'
;MVSQKTIANCFRHAGFHSSPESEELLEDDEEDLPLTELAEKLRNRGYAIPDENLYTKIEEDLATNSEASIQDIVSNVLNSNAEVSDDEDDSECEKKSVSTSDALKAIDDLRCFFTNSEAADEHLKSIRDLEKVVLTTKKSRQSCMRTVLRLEIENLKPSSENNLFTEILEETEKWQKFNSLSKKKRNKRRKLSIDNFSSLFPDQIILLLENLLAEKELSSYTLSCLDRVFHFNNCNAEIQHRWLELVVNYKYKSHYSFLRDFLINHMAMGVYLYGELIYSRDKVQEELAKECFAYCKDEMEPNFRHFIQEMFLQSVSD
;
A
#
# COMPACT_ATOMS: atom_id res chain seq x y z
N MET A 1 -9.90 7.08 25.73
CA MET A 1 -8.65 6.40 26.15
C MET A 1 -8.58 5.08 25.40
N VAL A 2 -7.40 4.73 24.86
CA VAL A 2 -7.18 3.47 24.14
C VAL A 2 -7.03 2.34 25.17
N SER A 3 -7.65 1.18 24.96
CA SER A 3 -7.55 0.07 25.91
C SER A 3 -6.15 -0.56 25.86
N GLN A 4 -5.67 -1.14 26.97
CA GLN A 4 -4.39 -1.86 27.00
C GLN A 4 -4.33 -2.99 25.97
N LYS A 5 -5.47 -3.63 25.70
CA LYS A 5 -5.61 -4.66 24.66
C LYS A 5 -5.35 -4.11 23.25
N THR A 6 -5.89 -2.92 22.93
CA THR A 6 -5.63 -2.26 21.65
C THR A 6 -4.15 -1.92 21.51
N ILE A 7 -3.50 -1.44 22.58
CA ILE A 7 -2.06 -1.15 22.59
C ILE A 7 -1.25 -2.42 22.32
N ALA A 8 -1.54 -3.51 23.03
CA ALA A 8 -0.87 -4.80 22.83
C ALA A 8 -1.03 -5.33 21.38
N ASN A 9 -2.20 -5.15 20.78
CA ASN A 9 -2.43 -5.52 19.38
C ASN A 9 -1.59 -4.68 18.41
N CYS A 10 -1.44 -3.37 18.66
CA CYS A 10 -0.56 -2.51 17.87
C CYS A 10 0.91 -2.95 17.94
N PHE A 11 1.42 -3.30 19.11
CA PHE A 11 2.78 -3.83 19.26
C PHE A 11 2.97 -5.15 18.50
N ARG A 12 1.98 -6.05 18.58
CA ARG A 12 1.98 -7.30 17.81
C ARG A 12 2.00 -7.06 16.30
N HIS A 13 1.22 -6.11 15.80
CA HIS A 13 1.20 -5.69 14.40
C HIS A 13 2.56 -5.19 13.92
N ALA A 14 3.30 -4.48 14.77
CA ALA A 14 4.65 -4.01 14.48
C ALA A 14 5.73 -5.09 14.64
N GLY A 15 5.35 -6.35 14.90
CA GLY A 15 6.26 -7.48 15.02
C GLY A 15 6.88 -7.68 16.41
N PHE A 16 6.44 -6.93 17.43
CA PHE A 16 6.90 -7.14 18.80
C PHE A 16 6.12 -8.29 19.45
N HIS A 17 6.85 -9.28 19.98
CA HIS A 17 6.30 -10.40 20.74
C HIS A 17 6.67 -10.28 22.22
N SER A 18 5.74 -10.62 23.12
CA SER A 18 6.03 -10.74 24.56
C SER A 18 6.95 -11.94 24.78
N SER A 19 8.20 -11.69 25.19
CA SER A 19 9.11 -12.75 25.64
C SER A 19 8.91 -12.99 27.14
N PRO A 20 8.80 -14.23 27.62
CA PRO A 20 8.72 -14.51 29.07
C PRO A 20 9.96 -14.01 29.84
N GLU A 21 11.09 -13.72 29.17
CA GLU A 21 12.26 -13.07 29.77
C GLU A 21 12.07 -11.58 30.08
N SER A 22 11.00 -10.95 29.56
CA SER A 22 10.73 -9.52 29.77
C SER A 22 9.81 -9.22 30.95
N GLU A 23 9.19 -10.24 31.57
CA GLU A 23 8.33 -10.06 32.74
C GLU A 23 9.12 -9.74 34.02
N GLU A 24 10.42 -10.07 34.09
CA GLU A 24 11.30 -9.68 35.20
C GLU A 24 11.81 -8.22 35.13
N LEU A 25 11.42 -7.44 34.11
CA LEU A 25 11.80 -6.03 33.98
C LEU A 25 10.77 -5.07 34.59
N LEU A 26 9.67 -5.57 35.14
CA LEU A 26 8.60 -4.77 35.74
C LEU A 26 8.57 -4.90 37.27
N GLU A 27 9.74 -4.89 37.93
CA GLU A 27 9.81 -4.49 39.33
C GLU A 27 9.67 -2.95 39.40
N ASP A 28 8.41 -2.52 39.43
CA ASP A 28 7.75 -1.43 40.17
C ASP A 28 8.51 -0.23 40.79
N ASP A 29 9.72 0.12 40.37
CA ASP A 29 10.38 1.36 40.81
C ASP A 29 10.70 2.28 39.62
N GLU A 30 9.88 3.32 39.46
CA GLU A 30 10.21 4.54 38.73
C GLU A 30 11.43 5.25 39.37
N GLU A 31 12.63 4.74 39.11
CA GLU A 31 13.83 5.56 39.21
C GLU A 31 14.43 5.70 37.82
N ASP A 32 14.53 6.94 37.33
CA ASP A 32 15.36 7.32 36.19
C ASP A 32 16.82 6.94 36.49
N LEU A 33 17.15 5.66 36.31
CA LEU A 33 18.49 5.14 36.50
C LEU A 33 19.39 5.77 35.44
N PRO A 34 20.52 6.38 35.82
CA PRO A 34 21.46 6.95 34.86
C PRO A 34 21.92 5.84 33.89
N LEU A 35 22.04 6.19 32.61
CA LEU A 35 22.37 5.26 31.52
C LEU A 35 23.59 4.38 31.83
N THR A 36 24.54 4.92 32.59
CA THR A 36 25.76 4.26 33.06
C THR A 36 25.46 3.07 33.99
N GLU A 37 24.49 3.22 34.90
CA GLU A 37 24.09 2.20 35.86
C GLU A 37 23.27 1.09 35.18
N LEU A 38 22.42 1.45 34.21
CA LEU A 38 21.73 0.49 33.35
C LEU A 38 22.72 -0.36 32.54
N ALA A 39 23.73 0.28 31.97
CA ALA A 39 24.78 -0.41 31.22
C ALA A 39 25.59 -1.38 32.12
N GLU A 40 25.85 -1.01 33.38
CA GLU A 40 26.46 -1.93 34.36
C GLU A 40 25.57 -3.11 34.71
N LYS A 41 24.28 -2.89 34.98
CA LYS A 41 23.32 -3.97 35.28
C LYS A 41 23.24 -4.99 34.14
N LEU A 42 23.23 -4.52 32.90
CA LEU A 42 23.20 -5.37 31.72
C LEU A 42 24.53 -6.14 31.51
N ARG A 43 25.70 -5.52 31.73
CA ARG A 43 26.98 -6.23 31.71
C ARG A 43 27.06 -7.33 32.78
N ASN A 44 26.57 -7.05 33.99
CA ASN A 44 26.53 -8.01 35.09
C ASN A 44 25.61 -9.22 34.80
N ARG A 45 24.60 -9.03 33.95
CA ARG A 45 23.71 -10.10 33.45
C ARG A 45 24.26 -10.85 32.22
N GLY A 46 25.50 -10.54 31.79
CA GLY A 46 26.18 -11.25 30.71
C GLY A 46 25.90 -10.72 29.30
N TYR A 47 25.23 -9.57 29.17
CA TYR A 47 25.03 -8.93 27.87
C TYR A 47 26.31 -8.20 27.44
N ALA A 48 26.78 -8.47 26.23
CA ALA A 48 27.88 -7.74 25.62
C ALA A 48 27.38 -6.38 25.14
N ILE A 49 27.53 -5.35 25.97
CA ILE A 49 27.27 -3.97 25.56
C ILE A 49 28.55 -3.41 24.92
N PRO A 50 28.53 -3.01 23.63
CA PRO A 50 29.66 -2.36 23.00
C PRO A 50 30.04 -1.07 23.74
N ASP A 51 31.34 -0.75 23.80
CA ASP A 51 31.83 0.49 24.41
C ASP A 51 31.09 1.70 23.82
N GLU A 52 30.70 2.65 24.67
CA GLU A 52 30.04 3.91 24.27
C GLU A 52 30.90 4.68 23.25
N ASN A 53 32.22 4.57 23.37
CA ASN A 53 33.18 5.15 22.43
C ASN A 53 33.16 4.50 21.03
N LEU A 54 32.49 3.37 20.84
CA LEU A 54 32.29 2.78 19.52
C LEU A 54 31.31 3.62 18.72
N TYR A 55 30.29 4.20 19.36
CA TYR A 55 29.22 4.95 18.70
C TYR A 55 29.60 6.41 18.44
N THR A 56 30.45 7.01 19.28
CA THR A 56 30.94 8.38 19.07
C THR A 56 31.92 8.51 17.91
N LYS A 57 32.56 7.40 17.49
CA LYS A 57 33.53 7.37 16.39
C LYS A 57 32.93 7.06 15.02
N ILE A 58 31.64 6.71 14.95
CA ILE A 58 31.00 6.33 13.68
C ILE A 58 30.83 7.55 12.76
N GLU A 59 30.72 8.75 13.32
CA GLU A 59 30.48 9.97 12.55
C GLU A 59 31.77 10.64 12.03
N GLU A 60 32.93 10.38 12.63
CA GLU A 60 34.17 11.09 12.28
C GLU A 60 34.82 10.57 10.99
N ASP A 61 34.60 9.30 10.65
CA ASP A 61 35.17 8.64 9.46
C ASP A 61 34.17 8.50 8.29
N LEU A 62 32.92 8.96 8.45
CA LEU A 62 31.98 8.98 7.35
C LEU A 62 32.39 10.10 6.39
N ALA A 63 32.88 9.75 5.19
CA ALA A 63 33.16 10.70 4.13
C ALA A 63 31.87 11.36 3.64
N THR A 64 31.34 12.31 4.41
CA THR A 64 30.38 13.29 3.94
C THR A 64 31.08 14.14 2.88
N ASN A 65 30.36 14.46 1.80
CA ASN A 65 30.81 15.46 0.86
C ASN A 65 31.27 16.70 1.64
N SER A 66 32.51 17.12 1.44
CA SER A 66 33.01 18.38 1.99
C SER A 66 31.98 19.47 1.71
N GLU A 67 31.64 20.27 2.73
CA GLU A 67 30.68 21.37 2.63
C GLU A 67 31.00 22.20 1.38
N ALA A 68 30.18 22.06 0.33
CA ALA A 68 30.41 22.78 -0.91
C ALA A 68 30.27 24.26 -0.59
N SER A 69 31.33 25.05 -0.79
CA SER A 69 31.27 26.49 -0.58
C SER A 69 30.17 27.06 -1.45
N ILE A 70 29.44 28.07 -0.95
CA ILE A 70 28.41 28.77 -1.73
C ILE A 70 29.00 29.26 -3.07
N GLN A 71 30.31 29.58 -3.11
CA GLN A 71 31.01 29.95 -4.35
C GLN A 71 31.20 28.79 -5.33
N ASP A 72 31.40 27.56 -4.86
CA ASP A 72 31.53 26.37 -5.71
C ASP A 72 30.17 25.97 -6.31
N ILE A 73 29.10 26.12 -5.53
CA ILE A 73 27.72 25.89 -6.00
C ILE A 73 27.37 26.89 -7.12
N VAL A 74 27.65 28.17 -6.90
CA VAL A 74 27.39 29.22 -7.91
C VAL A 74 28.22 29.02 -9.17
N SER A 75 29.50 28.63 -9.03
CA SER A 75 30.38 28.39 -10.19
C SER A 75 29.94 27.17 -11.01
N ASN A 76 29.46 26.10 -10.37
CA ASN A 76 28.93 24.93 -11.08
C ASN A 76 27.63 25.25 -11.84
N VAL A 77 26.75 26.06 -11.28
CA VAL A 77 25.51 26.48 -11.96
C VAL A 77 25.81 27.40 -13.15
N LEU A 78 26.77 28.32 -13.01
CA LEU A 78 27.17 29.21 -14.09
C LEU A 78 27.91 28.48 -15.22
N ASN A 79 28.78 27.52 -14.90
CA ASN A 79 29.49 26.73 -15.92
C ASN A 79 28.57 25.74 -16.65
N SER A 80 27.51 25.24 -16.00
CA SER A 80 26.53 24.35 -16.65
C SER A 80 25.71 25.05 -17.75
N ASN A 81 25.71 26.39 -17.78
CA ASN A 81 25.02 27.20 -18.79
C ASN A 81 25.97 27.77 -19.86
N ALA A 82 27.26 27.45 -19.83
CA ALA A 82 28.26 28.07 -20.71
C ALA A 82 28.64 27.25 -21.97
N GLU A 83 28.03 26.07 -22.19
CA GLU A 83 28.24 25.27 -23.41
C GLU A 83 26.97 25.10 -24.26
N VAL A 84 26.29 26.20 -24.58
CA VAL A 84 25.51 26.31 -25.83
C VAL A 84 25.77 27.69 -26.42
N SER A 85 26.46 27.69 -27.55
CA SER A 85 26.88 28.85 -28.33
C SER A 85 25.76 29.42 -29.23
N ASP A 86 25.87 30.74 -29.43
CA ASP A 86 25.33 31.62 -30.48
C ASP A 86 23.83 31.99 -30.47
N ASP A 87 23.61 33.22 -29.99
CA ASP A 87 22.84 34.33 -30.59
C ASP A 87 21.43 34.04 -31.15
N GLU A 88 20.38 34.48 -30.43
CA GLU A 88 19.71 35.77 -30.71
C GLU A 88 18.81 36.18 -29.52
N ASP A 89 19.01 37.42 -29.08
CA ASP A 89 18.11 38.34 -28.36
C ASP A 89 16.76 37.76 -27.86
N ASP A 90 16.70 37.30 -26.61
CA ASP A 90 15.45 36.92 -25.96
C ASP A 90 15.28 37.74 -24.67
N SER A 91 14.47 38.80 -24.75
CA SER A 91 14.07 39.58 -23.59
C SER A 91 13.37 38.64 -22.61
N GLU A 92 13.85 38.58 -21.36
CA GLU A 92 13.19 37.88 -20.26
C GLU A 92 11.75 38.39 -20.07
N CYS A 93 10.80 37.72 -20.72
CA CYS A 93 9.39 37.90 -20.47
C CYS A 93 8.99 36.87 -19.41
N GLU A 94 8.87 37.32 -18.16
CA GLU A 94 8.16 36.59 -17.11
C GLU A 94 6.72 36.29 -17.60
N LYS A 95 6.52 35.12 -18.22
CA LYS A 95 5.18 34.67 -18.62
C LYS A 95 4.40 34.31 -17.36
N LYS A 96 3.71 35.31 -16.80
CA LYS A 96 2.65 35.10 -15.80
C LYS A 96 1.65 34.10 -16.37
N SER A 97 1.61 32.89 -15.83
CA SER A 97 0.65 31.88 -16.25
C SER A 97 -0.74 32.28 -15.73
N VAL A 98 -1.63 32.67 -16.65
CA VAL A 98 -3.01 33.06 -16.31
C VAL A 98 -3.87 31.81 -16.17
N SER A 99 -4.63 31.71 -15.07
CA SER A 99 -5.55 30.59 -14.84
C SER A 99 -6.65 30.56 -15.90
N THR A 100 -7.13 29.36 -16.24
CA THR A 100 -8.28 29.18 -17.15
C THR A 100 -9.53 29.91 -16.65
N SER A 101 -9.68 30.07 -15.33
CA SER A 101 -10.78 30.83 -14.73
C SER A 101 -10.66 32.34 -15.01
N ASP A 102 -9.45 32.88 -14.87
CA ASP A 102 -9.17 34.29 -15.08
C ASP A 102 -9.27 34.68 -16.56
N ALA A 103 -8.85 33.77 -17.45
CA ALA A 103 -9.02 33.92 -18.89
C ALA A 103 -10.50 33.98 -19.31
N LEU A 104 -11.37 33.14 -18.71
CA LEU A 104 -12.81 33.18 -18.99
C LEU A 104 -13.45 34.47 -18.46
N LYS A 105 -13.05 34.92 -17.27
CA LYS A 105 -13.52 36.20 -16.71
C LYS A 105 -13.15 37.39 -17.60
N ALA A 106 -11.93 37.44 -18.10
CA ALA A 106 -11.50 38.49 -19.04
C ALA A 106 -12.27 38.44 -20.37
N ILE A 107 -12.65 37.26 -20.85
CA ILE A 107 -13.49 37.08 -22.03
C ILE A 107 -14.92 37.63 -21.79
N ASP A 108 -15.48 37.41 -20.61
CA ASP A 108 -16.80 37.94 -20.23
C ASP A 108 -16.78 39.48 -20.10
N ASP A 109 -15.71 40.04 -19.52
CA ASP A 109 -15.52 41.49 -19.42
C ASP A 109 -15.42 42.14 -20.82
N LEU A 110 -14.67 41.51 -21.74
CA LEU A 110 -14.59 41.95 -23.14
C LEU A 110 -15.94 41.83 -23.85
N ARG A 111 -16.67 40.74 -23.65
CA ARG A 111 -18.01 40.54 -24.22
C ARG A 111 -18.96 41.65 -23.78
N CYS A 112 -18.94 42.00 -22.50
CA CYS A 112 -19.77 43.07 -21.92
C CYS A 112 -19.43 44.45 -22.51
N PHE A 113 -18.14 44.74 -22.71
CA PHE A 113 -17.68 45.99 -23.32
C PHE A 113 -18.14 46.15 -24.77
N PHE A 114 -18.01 45.09 -25.58
CA PHE A 114 -18.34 45.16 -27.01
C PHE A 114 -19.84 45.07 -27.31
N THR A 115 -20.69 44.66 -26.36
CA THR A 115 -22.17 44.70 -26.51
C THR A 115 -22.75 46.11 -26.67
N ASN A 116 -22.01 47.16 -26.29
CA ASN A 116 -22.47 48.55 -26.35
C ASN A 116 -21.87 49.35 -27.52
N SER A 117 -21.15 48.70 -28.45
CA SER A 117 -20.41 49.34 -29.56
C SER A 117 -21.05 49.04 -30.93
N GLU A 118 -20.98 49.99 -31.87
CA GLU A 118 -21.60 49.88 -33.21
C GLU A 118 -20.91 48.87 -34.16
N ALA A 119 -19.73 48.36 -33.81
CA ALA A 119 -18.98 47.34 -34.55
C ALA A 119 -19.07 45.93 -33.91
N ALA A 120 -20.17 45.65 -33.20
CA ALA A 120 -20.26 44.51 -32.28
C ALA A 120 -20.10 43.12 -32.93
N ASP A 121 -20.60 42.89 -34.14
CA ASP A 121 -20.79 41.51 -34.64
C ASP A 121 -19.50 40.76 -34.97
N GLU A 122 -18.51 41.42 -35.58
CA GLU A 122 -17.21 40.78 -35.89
C GLU A 122 -16.37 40.54 -34.63
N HIS A 123 -16.40 41.49 -33.70
CA HIS A 123 -15.68 41.38 -32.43
C HIS A 123 -16.32 40.32 -31.51
N LEU A 124 -17.66 40.26 -31.43
CA LEU A 124 -18.37 39.23 -30.66
C LEU A 124 -18.21 37.82 -31.25
N LYS A 125 -18.00 37.69 -32.57
CA LYS A 125 -17.63 36.41 -33.21
C LYS A 125 -16.22 35.97 -32.77
N SER A 126 -15.27 36.89 -32.81
CA SER A 126 -13.87 36.63 -32.41
C SER A 126 -13.76 36.26 -30.93
N ILE A 127 -14.55 36.90 -30.07
CA ILE A 127 -14.63 36.58 -28.62
C ILE A 127 -15.22 35.17 -28.40
N ARG A 128 -16.23 34.76 -29.17
CA ARG A 128 -16.79 33.40 -29.11
C ARG A 128 -15.80 32.34 -29.57
N ASP A 129 -15.02 32.63 -30.61
CA ASP A 129 -13.98 31.71 -31.08
C ASP A 129 -12.87 31.56 -30.03
N LEU A 130 -12.48 32.64 -29.35
CA LEU A 130 -11.50 32.62 -28.25
C LEU A 130 -12.01 31.82 -27.04
N GLU A 131 -13.29 32.00 -26.65
CA GLU A 131 -13.93 31.19 -25.59
C GLU A 131 -13.90 29.69 -25.94
N LYS A 132 -14.20 29.35 -27.19
CA LYS A 132 -14.19 27.98 -27.68
C LYS A 132 -12.79 27.36 -27.56
N VAL A 133 -11.74 28.10 -27.87
CA VAL A 133 -10.34 27.65 -27.73
C VAL A 133 -9.99 27.41 -26.25
N VAL A 134 -10.35 28.35 -25.35
CA VAL A 134 -10.07 28.19 -23.91
C VAL A 134 -10.78 26.97 -23.33
N LEU A 135 -12.04 26.73 -23.73
CA LEU A 135 -12.82 25.57 -23.28
C LEU A 135 -12.32 24.25 -23.88
N THR A 136 -11.87 24.20 -25.13
CA THR A 136 -11.29 22.98 -25.72
C THR A 136 -9.94 22.65 -25.09
N THR A 137 -9.11 23.65 -24.77
CA THR A 137 -7.86 23.45 -24.02
C THR A 137 -8.13 22.92 -22.61
N LYS A 138 -9.17 23.42 -21.92
CA LYS A 138 -9.60 22.90 -20.59
C LYS A 138 -10.03 21.44 -20.66
N LYS A 139 -10.87 21.09 -21.66
CA LYS A 139 -11.33 19.71 -21.88
C LYS A 139 -10.18 18.78 -22.25
N SER A 140 -9.23 19.23 -23.08
CA SER A 140 -8.03 18.46 -23.44
C SER A 140 -7.17 18.17 -22.21
N ARG A 141 -6.92 19.16 -21.35
CA ARG A 141 -6.18 18.96 -20.09
C ARG A 141 -6.88 17.99 -19.12
N GLN A 142 -8.21 18.09 -18.99
CA GLN A 142 -8.98 17.15 -18.15
C GLN A 142 -9.01 15.73 -18.72
N SER A 143 -9.09 15.59 -20.06
CA SER A 143 -9.02 14.29 -20.74
C SER A 143 -7.62 13.69 -20.64
N CYS A 144 -6.57 14.51 -20.74
CA CYS A 144 -5.18 14.12 -20.58
C CYS A 144 -4.96 13.49 -19.19
N MET A 145 -5.41 14.13 -18.10
CA MET A 145 -5.23 13.54 -16.76
C MET A 145 -5.94 12.20 -16.56
N ARG A 146 -7.11 11.98 -17.19
CA ARG A 146 -7.85 10.71 -17.09
C ARG A 146 -7.30 9.61 -18.01
N THR A 147 -6.75 9.98 -19.15
CA THR A 147 -6.41 9.01 -20.21
C THR A 147 -4.92 8.67 -20.17
N VAL A 148 -4.04 9.61 -19.81
CA VAL A 148 -2.59 9.38 -19.74
C VAL A 148 -2.25 8.38 -18.64
N LEU A 149 -2.75 8.57 -17.41
CA LEU A 149 -2.52 7.60 -16.34
C LEU A 149 -3.03 6.19 -16.70
N ARG A 150 -4.16 6.10 -17.40
CA ARG A 150 -4.74 4.81 -17.79
C ARG A 150 -3.94 4.13 -18.91
N LEU A 151 -3.55 4.87 -19.94
CA LEU A 151 -2.78 4.32 -21.07
C LEU A 151 -1.33 4.00 -20.68
N GLU A 152 -0.75 4.74 -19.74
CA GLU A 152 0.62 4.50 -19.27
C GLU A 152 0.67 3.27 -18.36
N ILE A 153 -0.31 3.10 -17.45
CA ILE A 153 -0.43 1.90 -16.60
C ILE A 153 -0.75 0.64 -17.39
N GLU A 154 -1.63 0.69 -18.39
CA GLU A 154 -1.97 -0.49 -19.22
C GLU A 154 -0.78 -0.97 -20.08
N ASN A 155 0.23 -0.11 -20.32
CA ASN A 155 1.44 -0.45 -21.06
C ASN A 155 2.67 -0.73 -20.17
N LEU A 156 2.57 -0.55 -18.85
CA LEU A 156 3.62 -0.94 -17.91
C LEU A 156 3.68 -2.47 -17.81
N LYS A 157 4.57 -3.06 -18.62
CA LYS A 157 4.98 -4.44 -18.41
C LYS A 157 6.20 -4.46 -17.48
N PRO A 158 6.24 -5.37 -16.51
CA PRO A 158 7.44 -5.63 -15.72
C PRO A 158 8.63 -5.83 -16.66
N SER A 159 9.78 -5.22 -16.34
CA SER A 159 11.00 -5.40 -17.12
C SER A 159 11.31 -6.90 -17.24
N SER A 160 11.67 -7.36 -18.44
CA SER A 160 12.12 -8.73 -18.68
C SER A 160 13.38 -9.10 -17.90
N GLU A 161 14.09 -8.11 -17.35
CA GLU A 161 15.26 -8.29 -16.49
C GLU A 161 14.89 -8.47 -15.01
N ASN A 162 13.62 -8.32 -14.64
CA ASN A 162 13.17 -8.55 -13.27
C ASN A 162 13.05 -10.05 -12.99
N ASN A 163 14.16 -10.63 -12.54
CA ASN A 163 14.23 -12.05 -12.18
C ASN A 163 13.29 -12.40 -11.02
N LEU A 164 13.06 -11.50 -10.06
CA LEU A 164 12.15 -11.74 -8.94
C LEU A 164 10.69 -11.85 -9.40
N PHE A 165 10.28 -11.01 -10.36
CA PHE A 165 8.93 -11.08 -10.93
C PHE A 165 8.76 -12.33 -11.81
N THR A 166 9.78 -12.66 -12.61
CA THR A 166 9.78 -13.88 -13.43
C THR A 166 9.65 -15.14 -12.56
N GLU A 167 10.38 -15.18 -11.43
CA GLU A 167 10.27 -16.27 -10.45
C GLU A 167 8.84 -16.42 -9.92
N ILE A 168 8.16 -15.31 -9.58
CA ILE A 168 6.76 -15.35 -9.10
C ILE A 168 5.84 -15.91 -10.18
N LEU A 169 6.02 -15.54 -11.45
CA LEU A 169 5.21 -16.07 -12.54
C LEU A 169 5.41 -17.59 -12.68
N GLU A 170 6.65 -18.05 -12.65
CA GLU A 170 6.96 -19.48 -12.70
C GLU A 170 6.37 -20.23 -11.50
N GLU A 171 6.47 -19.66 -10.31
CA GLU A 171 5.91 -20.25 -9.09
C GLU A 171 4.38 -20.28 -9.11
N THR A 172 3.76 -19.21 -9.61
CA THR A 172 2.31 -19.12 -9.85
C THR A 172 1.86 -20.23 -10.81
N GLU A 173 2.56 -20.41 -11.92
CA GLU A 173 2.27 -21.48 -12.88
C GLU A 173 2.43 -22.87 -12.25
N LYS A 174 3.44 -23.09 -11.41
CA LYS A 174 3.63 -24.35 -10.68
C LYS A 174 2.44 -24.63 -9.77
N TRP A 175 1.96 -23.64 -9.01
CA TRP A 175 0.79 -23.77 -8.14
C TRP A 175 -0.52 -23.99 -8.92
N GLN A 176 -0.71 -23.31 -10.05
CA GLN A 176 -1.85 -23.54 -10.95
C GLN A 176 -1.83 -24.97 -11.53
N LYS A 177 -0.67 -25.43 -12.01
CA LYS A 177 -0.46 -26.80 -12.51
C LYS A 177 -0.72 -27.81 -11.39
N PHE A 178 -0.20 -27.58 -10.20
CA PHE A 178 -0.46 -28.40 -9.01
C PHE A 178 -1.95 -28.48 -8.69
N ASN A 179 -2.66 -27.34 -8.70
CA ASN A 179 -4.11 -27.28 -8.48
C ASN A 179 -4.89 -28.04 -9.55
N SER A 180 -4.49 -27.96 -10.82
CA SER A 180 -5.12 -28.74 -11.89
C SER A 180 -4.94 -30.26 -11.70
N LEU A 181 -3.82 -30.68 -11.11
CA LEU A 181 -3.48 -32.07 -10.85
C LEU A 181 -4.15 -32.59 -9.57
N SER A 182 -4.27 -31.75 -8.55
CA SER A 182 -4.98 -32.08 -7.31
C SER A 182 -6.47 -32.33 -7.56
N LYS A 183 -7.07 -31.70 -8.56
CA LYS A 183 -8.45 -32.01 -9.01
C LYS A 183 -8.59 -33.37 -9.70
N LYS A 184 -7.50 -34.01 -10.17
CA LYS A 184 -7.53 -35.31 -10.88
C LYS A 184 -7.52 -36.51 -9.91
N LYS A 185 -7.86 -37.72 -10.41
CA LYS A 185 -7.96 -38.99 -9.64
C LYS A 185 -6.74 -39.25 -8.75
N ARG A 186 -6.95 -39.91 -7.59
CA ARG A 186 -5.96 -40.17 -6.51
C ARG A 186 -4.57 -40.62 -6.98
N ASN A 187 -4.47 -41.43 -8.04
CA ASN A 187 -3.18 -41.94 -8.53
C ASN A 187 -2.27 -40.85 -9.14
N LYS A 188 -2.82 -39.76 -9.69
CA LYS A 188 -2.03 -38.62 -10.19
C LYS A 188 -1.61 -37.66 -9.08
N ARG A 189 -2.36 -37.60 -7.97
CA ARG A 189 -2.02 -36.77 -6.79
C ARG A 189 -0.73 -37.22 -6.10
N ARG A 190 -0.42 -38.52 -6.13
CA ARG A 190 0.78 -39.10 -5.51
C ARG A 190 2.12 -38.68 -6.14
N LYS A 191 2.11 -38.04 -7.32
CA LYS A 191 3.31 -37.50 -7.97
C LYS A 191 3.64 -36.06 -7.56
N LEU A 192 2.82 -35.45 -6.70
CA LEU A 192 3.00 -34.06 -6.30
C LEU A 192 3.89 -34.02 -5.05
N SER A 193 5.15 -33.62 -5.24
CA SER A 193 6.02 -33.26 -4.13
C SER A 193 5.85 -31.77 -3.82
N ILE A 194 5.64 -31.47 -2.55
CA ILE A 194 5.54 -30.09 -2.04
C ILE A 194 6.94 -29.51 -1.79
N ASP A 195 7.97 -30.36 -1.77
CA ASP A 195 9.35 -29.95 -1.55
C ASP A 195 9.98 -29.26 -2.78
N ASN A 196 9.22 -29.14 -3.88
CA ASN A 196 9.66 -28.52 -5.13
C ASN A 196 9.32 -27.02 -5.21
N PHE A 197 8.65 -26.45 -4.20
CA PHE A 197 8.27 -25.04 -4.17
C PHE A 197 9.37 -24.19 -3.52
N SER A 198 9.61 -23.01 -4.09
CA SER A 198 10.66 -22.10 -3.63
C SER A 198 10.25 -21.35 -2.36
N SER A 199 11.23 -21.01 -1.54
CA SER A 199 11.04 -19.98 -0.49
C SER A 199 10.99 -18.62 -1.16
N LEU A 200 9.92 -17.86 -0.89
CA LEU A 200 9.69 -16.54 -1.48
C LEU A 200 9.81 -15.43 -0.44
N PHE A 201 10.20 -14.22 -0.88
CA PHE A 201 10.17 -13.03 -0.05
C PHE A 201 8.72 -12.57 0.24
N PRO A 202 8.48 -11.77 1.30
CA PRO A 202 7.15 -11.29 1.66
C PRO A 202 6.35 -10.69 0.50
N ASP A 203 6.95 -9.78 -0.28
CA ASP A 203 6.29 -9.13 -1.42
C ASP A 203 6.01 -10.12 -2.56
N GLN A 204 6.88 -11.11 -2.76
CA GLN A 204 6.68 -12.17 -3.74
C GLN A 204 5.51 -13.09 -3.34
N ILE A 205 5.34 -13.35 -2.04
CA ILE A 205 4.21 -14.13 -1.51
C ILE A 205 2.91 -13.36 -1.75
N ILE A 206 2.86 -12.06 -1.46
CA ILE A 206 1.67 -11.24 -1.72
C ILE A 206 1.27 -11.34 -3.20
N LEU A 207 2.23 -11.13 -4.10
CA LEU A 207 1.96 -11.17 -5.54
C LEU A 207 1.53 -12.57 -6.02
N LEU A 208 2.13 -13.64 -5.48
CA LEU A 208 1.68 -15.01 -5.72
C LEU A 208 0.21 -15.19 -5.29
N LEU A 209 -0.16 -14.73 -4.09
CA LEU A 209 -1.52 -14.84 -3.58
C LEU A 209 -2.51 -14.00 -4.41
N GLU A 210 -2.12 -12.81 -4.87
CA GLU A 210 -2.93 -11.98 -5.78
C GLU A 210 -3.18 -12.68 -7.11
N ASN A 211 -2.15 -13.28 -7.71
CA ASN A 211 -2.32 -14.08 -8.92
C ASN A 211 -3.23 -15.29 -8.70
N LEU A 212 -3.12 -15.94 -7.54
CA LEU A 212 -3.97 -17.07 -7.18
C LEU A 212 -5.42 -16.67 -6.88
N LEU A 213 -5.69 -15.46 -6.38
CA LEU A 213 -7.05 -14.93 -6.22
C LEU A 213 -7.76 -14.73 -7.55
N ALA A 214 -7.02 -14.43 -8.61
CA ALA A 214 -7.57 -14.30 -9.97
C ALA A 214 -8.01 -15.67 -10.56
N GLU A 215 -7.64 -16.79 -9.94
CA GLU A 215 -8.03 -18.11 -10.40
C GLU A 215 -9.51 -18.39 -10.16
N LYS A 216 -10.17 -19.04 -11.13
CA LYS A 216 -11.60 -19.38 -11.01
C LYS A 216 -11.91 -20.33 -9.86
N GLU A 217 -10.98 -21.25 -9.57
CA GLU A 217 -11.21 -22.32 -8.59
C GLU A 217 -9.89 -22.88 -8.04
N LEU A 218 -9.68 -22.79 -6.73
CA LEU A 218 -8.64 -23.50 -6.00
C LEU A 218 -9.21 -24.66 -5.18
N SER A 219 -8.50 -25.79 -5.16
CA SER A 219 -8.88 -26.94 -4.34
C SER A 219 -8.47 -26.75 -2.87
N SER A 220 -9.26 -27.25 -1.93
CA SER A 220 -8.91 -27.21 -0.49
C SER A 220 -7.60 -27.94 -0.18
N TYR A 221 -7.22 -28.93 -1.00
CA TYR A 221 -5.92 -29.60 -0.87
C TYR A 221 -4.77 -28.65 -1.24
N THR A 222 -4.92 -27.87 -2.32
CA THR A 222 -3.92 -26.86 -2.71
C THR A 222 -3.77 -25.80 -1.62
N LEU A 223 -4.88 -25.30 -1.07
CA LEU A 223 -4.86 -24.33 0.03
C LEU A 223 -4.15 -24.90 1.27
N SER A 224 -4.42 -26.15 1.64
CA SER A 224 -3.71 -26.81 2.74
C SER A 224 -2.21 -26.97 2.46
N CYS A 225 -1.80 -27.18 1.21
CA CYS A 225 -0.38 -27.27 0.84
C CYS A 225 0.30 -25.90 0.86
N LEU A 226 -0.38 -24.84 0.39
CA LEU A 226 0.11 -23.46 0.46
C LEU A 226 0.42 -23.06 1.90
N ASP A 227 -0.53 -23.29 2.81
CA ASP A 227 -0.36 -22.99 4.23
C ASP A 227 0.79 -23.78 4.87
N ARG A 228 1.04 -25.01 4.40
CA ARG A 228 2.16 -25.82 4.88
C ARG A 228 3.51 -25.36 4.36
N VAL A 229 3.57 -24.76 3.16
CA VAL A 229 4.82 -24.27 2.56
C VAL A 229 5.20 -22.92 3.15
N PHE A 230 4.23 -21.99 3.22
CA PHE A 230 4.49 -20.61 3.57
C PHE A 230 4.21 -20.28 5.04
N HIS A 231 3.55 -21.18 5.79
CA HIS A 231 3.24 -21.01 7.21
C HIS A 231 2.58 -19.65 7.52
N PHE A 232 1.46 -19.35 6.84
CA PHE A 232 0.86 -18.01 6.83
C PHE A 232 0.54 -17.44 8.21
N ASN A 233 0.24 -18.29 9.20
CA ASN A 233 -0.01 -17.87 10.59
C ASN A 233 1.18 -17.13 11.21
N ASN A 234 2.40 -17.34 10.72
CA ASN A 234 3.62 -16.71 11.21
C ASN A 234 4.09 -15.55 10.33
N CYS A 235 3.38 -15.24 9.24
CA CYS A 235 3.70 -14.13 8.36
C CYS A 235 3.20 -12.80 8.93
N ASN A 236 3.59 -11.69 8.29
CA ASN A 236 3.08 -10.36 8.63
C ASN A 236 1.57 -10.24 8.33
N ALA A 237 0.93 -9.20 8.89
CA ALA A 237 -0.51 -8.99 8.79
C ALA A 237 -1.01 -8.81 7.34
N GLU A 238 -0.16 -8.31 6.43
CA GLU A 238 -0.51 -8.11 5.03
C GLU A 238 -0.62 -9.43 4.26
N ILE A 239 0.37 -10.31 4.42
CA ILE A 239 0.32 -11.67 3.88
C ILE A 239 -0.83 -12.45 4.50
N GLN A 240 -1.03 -12.33 5.81
CA GLN A 240 -2.15 -12.97 6.51
C GLN A 240 -3.49 -12.51 5.95
N HIS A 241 -3.68 -11.20 5.77
CA HIS A 241 -4.89 -10.63 5.18
C HIS A 241 -5.13 -11.21 3.78
N ARG A 242 -4.12 -11.15 2.90
CA ARG A 242 -4.25 -11.66 1.52
C ARG A 242 -4.52 -13.16 1.49
N TRP A 243 -3.89 -13.93 2.38
CA TRP A 243 -4.19 -15.36 2.53
C TRP A 243 -5.65 -15.59 2.97
N LEU A 244 -6.14 -14.81 3.93
CA LEU A 244 -7.51 -14.90 4.42
C LEU A 244 -8.53 -14.53 3.34
N GLU A 245 -8.20 -13.65 2.40
CA GLU A 245 -9.03 -13.41 1.21
C GLU A 245 -9.22 -14.71 0.40
N LEU A 246 -8.14 -15.49 0.16
CA LEU A 246 -8.28 -16.81 -0.49
C LEU A 246 -9.14 -17.76 0.35
N VAL A 247 -8.95 -17.77 1.67
CA VAL A 247 -9.73 -18.62 2.59
C VAL A 247 -11.22 -18.31 2.47
N VAL A 248 -11.59 -17.03 2.40
CA VAL A 248 -12.97 -16.57 2.25
C VAL A 248 -13.49 -16.90 0.84
N ASN A 249 -12.77 -16.49 -0.21
CA ASN A 249 -13.19 -16.65 -1.60
C ASN A 249 -13.41 -18.14 -2.00
N TYR A 250 -12.51 -19.02 -1.55
CA TYR A 250 -12.60 -20.47 -1.84
C TYR A 250 -13.22 -21.30 -0.72
N LYS A 251 -13.83 -20.65 0.29
CA LYS A 251 -14.61 -21.28 1.38
C LYS A 251 -13.83 -22.36 2.13
N TYR A 252 -12.57 -22.08 2.46
CA TYR A 252 -11.69 -23.03 3.13
C TYR A 252 -11.93 -23.07 4.65
N LYS A 253 -12.97 -23.82 5.04
CA LYS A 253 -13.50 -23.85 6.42
C LYS A 253 -12.49 -24.24 7.50
N SER A 254 -11.46 -25.02 7.16
CA SER A 254 -10.44 -25.44 8.13
C SER A 254 -9.71 -24.26 8.78
N HIS A 255 -9.65 -23.11 8.10
CA HIS A 255 -8.92 -21.92 8.55
C HIS A 255 -9.83 -20.83 9.12
N TYR A 256 -11.12 -21.11 9.32
CA TYR A 256 -12.04 -20.12 9.87
C TYR A 256 -11.73 -19.76 11.33
N SER A 257 -11.08 -20.65 12.09
CA SER A 257 -10.59 -20.29 13.44
C SER A 257 -9.57 -19.15 13.35
N PHE A 258 -8.59 -19.28 12.44
CA PHE A 258 -7.57 -18.26 12.23
C PHE A 258 -8.17 -16.95 11.69
N LEU A 259 -9.15 -17.05 10.78
CA LEU A 259 -9.89 -15.88 10.30
C LEU A 259 -10.59 -15.11 11.43
N ARG A 260 -11.23 -15.81 12.38
CA ARG A 260 -11.88 -15.17 13.54
C ARG A 260 -10.87 -14.41 14.39
N ASP A 261 -9.75 -15.06 14.70
CA ASP A 261 -8.68 -14.43 15.48
C ASP A 261 -8.13 -13.19 14.77
N PHE A 262 -7.98 -13.26 13.45
CA PHE A 262 -7.50 -12.12 12.66
C PHE A 262 -8.49 -10.94 12.69
N LEU A 263 -9.79 -11.18 12.47
CA LEU A 263 -10.82 -10.14 12.48
C LEU A 263 -10.92 -9.41 13.84
N ILE A 264 -10.67 -10.13 14.93
CA ILE A 264 -10.70 -9.58 16.28
C ILE A 264 -9.43 -8.78 16.59
N ASN A 265 -8.26 -9.27 16.17
CA ASN A 265 -6.98 -8.65 16.52
C ASN A 265 -6.56 -7.52 15.56
N HIS A 266 -6.93 -7.62 14.28
CA HIS A 266 -6.53 -6.69 13.22
C HIS A 266 -7.75 -5.94 12.66
N MET A 267 -8.48 -5.25 13.54
CA MET A 267 -9.79 -4.62 13.22
C MET A 267 -9.79 -3.70 12.00
N ALA A 268 -8.72 -2.92 11.78
CA ALA A 268 -8.63 -1.99 10.64
C ALA A 268 -8.54 -2.74 9.30
N MET A 269 -7.66 -3.74 9.21
CA MET A 269 -7.52 -4.55 7.99
C MET A 269 -8.72 -5.49 7.80
N GLY A 270 -9.32 -5.96 8.90
CA GLY A 270 -10.46 -6.87 8.86
C GLY A 270 -11.71 -6.30 8.20
N VAL A 271 -11.84 -4.98 8.05
CA VAL A 271 -13.01 -4.33 7.42
C VAL A 271 -13.26 -4.85 6.00
N TYR A 272 -12.20 -5.03 5.20
CA TYR A 272 -12.34 -5.59 3.85
C TYR A 272 -12.88 -7.02 3.89
N LEU A 273 -12.31 -7.86 4.76
CA LEU A 273 -12.73 -9.25 4.94
C LEU A 273 -14.19 -9.37 5.44
N TYR A 274 -14.69 -8.43 6.24
CA TYR A 274 -16.11 -8.37 6.60
C TYR A 274 -16.99 -8.21 5.35
N GLY A 275 -16.61 -7.32 4.42
CA GLY A 275 -17.30 -7.18 3.14
C GLY A 275 -17.33 -8.50 2.37
N GLU A 276 -16.18 -9.14 2.20
CA GLU A 276 -16.09 -10.44 1.50
C GLU A 276 -16.96 -11.52 2.16
N LEU A 277 -16.97 -11.58 3.50
CA LEU A 277 -17.79 -12.55 4.25
C LEU A 277 -19.30 -12.28 4.09
N ILE A 278 -19.72 -11.02 4.19
CA ILE A 278 -21.12 -10.62 4.11
C ILE A 278 -21.68 -10.86 2.70
N TYR A 279 -20.92 -10.52 1.66
CA TYR A 279 -21.37 -10.66 0.26
C TYR A 279 -21.09 -12.04 -0.36
N SER A 280 -20.43 -12.95 0.36
CA SER A 280 -20.13 -14.32 -0.08
C SER A 280 -21.35 -15.21 -0.39
N ARG A 281 -22.55 -14.80 0.01
CA ARG A 281 -23.81 -15.57 0.00
C ARG A 281 -23.71 -16.91 0.74
N ASP A 282 -22.74 -17.05 1.65
CA ASP A 282 -22.54 -18.26 2.45
C ASP A 282 -22.97 -18.01 3.90
N LYS A 283 -24.00 -18.73 4.35
CA LYS A 283 -24.54 -18.56 5.71
C LYS A 283 -23.52 -18.78 6.80
N VAL A 284 -22.51 -19.64 6.59
CA VAL A 284 -21.48 -19.89 7.60
C VAL A 284 -20.54 -18.70 7.71
N GLN A 285 -20.19 -18.07 6.58
CA GLN A 285 -19.35 -16.87 6.55
C GLN A 285 -20.09 -15.64 7.09
N GLU A 286 -21.37 -15.50 6.75
CA GLU A 286 -22.22 -14.44 7.29
C GLU A 286 -22.37 -14.56 8.81
N GLU A 287 -22.62 -15.77 9.33
CA GLU A 287 -22.72 -15.98 10.78
C GLU A 287 -21.37 -15.73 11.49
N LEU A 288 -20.27 -16.19 10.89
CA LEU A 288 -18.92 -15.91 11.40
C LEU A 288 -18.66 -14.41 11.50
N ALA A 289 -19.03 -13.65 10.47
CA ALA A 289 -18.93 -12.19 10.47
C ALA A 289 -19.79 -11.56 11.58
N LYS A 290 -21.04 -12.00 11.76
CA LYS A 290 -21.93 -11.49 12.82
C LYS A 290 -21.38 -11.76 14.21
N GLU A 291 -20.90 -12.98 14.47
CA GLU A 291 -20.32 -13.37 15.76
C GLU A 291 -19.06 -12.55 16.07
N CYS A 292 -18.14 -12.42 15.11
CA CYS A 292 -16.93 -11.62 15.28
C CYS A 292 -17.24 -10.14 15.48
N PHE A 293 -18.15 -9.58 14.67
CA PHE A 293 -18.54 -8.18 14.79
C PHE A 293 -19.22 -7.91 16.13
N ALA A 294 -20.13 -8.76 16.58
CA ALA A 294 -20.77 -8.61 17.89
C ALA A 294 -19.76 -8.63 19.05
N TYR A 295 -18.68 -9.39 18.91
CA TYR A 295 -17.62 -9.47 19.92
C TYR A 295 -16.73 -8.23 19.96
N CYS A 296 -16.28 -7.71 18.82
CA CYS A 296 -15.32 -6.59 18.78
C CYS A 296 -15.96 -5.22 18.52
N LYS A 297 -17.28 -5.13 18.25
CA LYS A 297 -17.96 -3.88 17.88
C LYS A 297 -17.62 -2.74 18.83
N ASP A 298 -17.56 -2.97 20.14
CA ASP A 298 -17.44 -1.91 21.14
C ASP A 298 -16.02 -1.36 21.22
N GLU A 299 -15.02 -2.19 20.92
CA GLU A 299 -13.60 -1.82 20.82
C GLU A 299 -13.24 -1.24 19.45
N MET A 300 -14.07 -1.47 18.44
CA MET A 300 -13.84 -1.03 17.07
C MET A 300 -14.01 0.48 16.91
N GLU A 301 -13.16 1.07 16.08
CA GLU A 301 -13.21 2.48 15.69
C GLU A 301 -14.59 2.84 15.09
N PRO A 302 -15.16 4.02 15.40
CA PRO A 302 -16.53 4.35 15.04
C PRO A 302 -16.85 4.28 13.54
N ASN A 303 -15.93 4.69 12.66
CA ASN A 303 -16.16 4.67 11.22
C ASN A 303 -16.20 3.23 10.69
N PHE A 304 -15.25 2.37 11.11
CA PHE A 304 -15.27 0.95 10.74
C PHE A 304 -16.55 0.26 11.23
N ARG A 305 -16.99 0.58 12.44
CA ARG A 305 -18.24 0.06 13.02
C ARG A 305 -19.45 0.45 12.19
N HIS A 306 -19.57 1.74 11.85
CA HIS A 306 -20.67 2.24 11.02
C HIS A 306 -20.68 1.58 9.64
N PHE A 307 -19.52 1.50 9.01
CA PHE A 307 -19.38 0.92 7.68
C PHE A 307 -19.78 -0.57 7.62
N ILE A 308 -19.31 -1.37 8.58
CA ILE A 308 -19.69 -2.80 8.66
C ILE A 308 -21.20 -2.95 8.97
N GLN A 309 -21.77 -2.09 9.81
CA GLN A 309 -23.23 -2.07 10.06
C GLN A 309 -24.02 -1.79 8.78
N GLU A 310 -23.59 -0.82 7.97
CA GLU A 310 -24.22 -0.53 6.68
C GLU A 310 -24.13 -1.71 5.72
N MET A 311 -22.99 -2.42 5.67
CA MET A 311 -22.85 -3.63 4.86
C MET A 311 -23.88 -4.70 5.23
N PHE A 312 -24.07 -4.97 6.53
CA PHE A 312 -25.08 -5.93 7.00
C PHE A 312 -26.52 -5.50 6.68
N LEU A 313 -26.82 -4.19 6.68
CA LEU A 313 -28.15 -3.69 6.32
C LEU A 313 -28.42 -3.85 4.81
N GLN A 314 -27.41 -3.61 3.98
CA GLN A 314 -27.52 -3.75 2.53
C GLN A 314 -27.67 -5.22 2.12
N SER A 315 -26.96 -6.13 2.77
CA SER A 315 -26.99 -7.56 2.41
C SER A 315 -28.34 -8.24 2.64
N VAL A 316 -29.23 -7.66 3.44
CA VAL A 316 -30.59 -8.18 3.70
C VAL A 316 -31.60 -7.69 2.64
N SER A 317 -31.23 -6.66 1.86
CA SER A 317 -32.11 -6.03 0.87
C SER A 317 -32.04 -6.66 -0.53
N ASP A 318 -31.07 -7.55 -0.77
CA ASP A 318 -30.84 -8.29 -2.04
C ASP A 318 -31.26 -9.78 -1.94
#